data_AF-A0A9W6NUR9-F1
#
_entry.id   AF-A0A9W6NUR9-F1
#
_cell.length_a   1.000
_cell.length_b   1.000
_cell.length_c   1.000
_cell.angle_alpha   90.00
_cell.angle_beta   90.00
_cell.angle_gamma   90.00
#
_symmetry.space_group_name_H-M   'P 1'
#
loop_
_entity.id
_entity.type
_entity.pdbx_description
1 polymer ?
#
loop_
_entity_poly.entity_id
_entity_poly.type
_entity_poly.pdbx_seq_one_letter_code
_entity_poly.pdbx_strand_id
1 'polypeptide(L)'
;MQAVASASLDAKRLGKVFAVLERVDRSHDVAEFAGRTLEALGSVLGYRNTTFFAGPSYGGLFLDPSPLLEGTQRRLIREYRQRWDRHDVFARPAAAARLHRVSAVSVDAGDPAAPADRAYRDWLGGHGIESLTAIHVAPGGKQALFGIFGPRGTVGPVDLAVLRLLGRQLGAIARHLPASAAGQAGVPRLSPRLAEAAELVASGLTNAVVARTMGVTEDTVKKYVSRLLAETGTRSRTELALVLQRGRA
;
A
#
# COMPACT_ATOMS: atom_id res chain seq x y z
N MET A 1 -17.15 -32.38 8.66
CA MET A 1 -17.09 -32.15 7.20
C MET A 1 -18.39 -31.47 6.78
N GLN A 2 -18.41 -30.15 6.68
CA GLN A 2 -19.58 -29.41 6.22
C GLN A 2 -19.26 -28.86 4.82
N ALA A 3 -20.00 -29.37 3.83
CA ALA A 3 -19.89 -28.96 2.45
C ALA A 3 -20.29 -27.49 2.33
N VAL A 4 -19.32 -26.62 2.07
CA VAL A 4 -19.58 -25.26 1.60
C VAL A 4 -20.12 -25.42 0.19
N ALA A 5 -21.45 -25.38 0.06
CA ALA A 5 -22.11 -25.25 -1.23
C ALA A 5 -21.40 -24.13 -2.01
N SER A 6 -20.85 -24.49 -3.17
CA SER A 6 -20.34 -23.50 -4.12
C SER A 6 -21.52 -22.63 -4.53
N ALA A 7 -21.70 -21.48 -3.87
CA ALA A 7 -22.65 -20.48 -4.34
C ALA A 7 -22.26 -20.16 -5.79
N SER A 8 -23.09 -20.57 -6.75
CA SER A 8 -22.74 -20.45 -8.16
C SER A 8 -22.59 -18.98 -8.50
N LEU A 9 -21.41 -18.60 -8.98
CA LEU A 9 -21.18 -17.29 -9.56
C LEU A 9 -22.06 -17.17 -10.82
N ASP A 10 -23.10 -16.33 -10.75
CA ASP A 10 -23.94 -16.07 -11.91
C ASP A 10 -23.20 -15.26 -12.99
N ALA A 11 -23.73 -15.28 -14.21
CA ALA A 11 -23.14 -14.59 -15.36
C ALA A 11 -23.00 -13.06 -15.15
N LYS A 12 -23.92 -12.44 -14.38
CA LYS A 12 -23.88 -11.00 -14.09
C LYS A 12 -22.68 -10.66 -13.22
N ARG A 13 -22.39 -11.47 -12.19
CA ARG A 13 -21.23 -11.32 -11.32
C ARG A 13 -19.92 -11.58 -12.06
N LEU A 14 -19.88 -12.60 -12.91
CA LEU A 14 -18.72 -12.83 -13.77
C LEU A 14 -18.49 -11.66 -14.75
N GLY A 15 -19.55 -11.13 -15.36
CA GLY A 15 -19.49 -9.96 -16.21
C GLY A 15 -18.88 -8.74 -15.51
N LYS A 16 -19.22 -8.52 -14.23
CA LYS A 16 -18.59 -7.48 -13.41
C LYS A 16 -17.10 -7.72 -13.18
N VAL A 17 -16.67 -8.97 -12.98
CA VAL A 17 -15.23 -9.29 -12.87
C VAL A 17 -14.50 -8.92 -14.15
N PHE A 18 -15.03 -9.34 -15.31
CA PHE A 18 -14.42 -9.00 -16.60
C PHE A 18 -14.37 -7.48 -16.84
N ALA A 19 -15.43 -6.76 -16.51
CA ALA A 19 -15.46 -5.30 -16.63
C ALA A 19 -14.42 -4.60 -15.74
N VAL A 20 -14.07 -5.16 -14.58
CA VAL A 20 -12.94 -4.65 -13.78
C VAL A 20 -11.61 -4.99 -14.45
N LEU A 21 -11.44 -6.23 -14.92
CA LEU A 21 -10.19 -6.69 -15.54
C LEU A 21 -9.84 -5.92 -16.82
N GLU A 22 -10.82 -5.64 -17.67
CA GLU A 22 -10.65 -4.86 -18.90
C GLU A 22 -10.20 -3.41 -18.65
N ARG A 23 -10.45 -2.85 -17.46
CA ARG A 23 -9.98 -1.50 -17.14
C ARG A 23 -8.50 -1.48 -16.73
N VAL A 24 -8.03 -2.57 -16.14
CA VAL A 24 -6.70 -2.64 -15.50
C VAL A 24 -5.67 -3.39 -16.32
N ASP A 25 -6.07 -4.15 -17.34
CA ASP A 25 -5.18 -4.95 -18.19
C ASP A 25 -4.15 -4.10 -18.96
N ARG A 26 -4.50 -2.86 -19.29
CA ARG A 26 -3.65 -1.86 -19.98
C ARG A 26 -2.97 -0.88 -19.03
N SER A 27 -2.87 -1.20 -17.75
CA SER A 27 -2.07 -0.38 -16.83
C SER A 27 -0.58 -0.51 -17.18
N HIS A 28 0.12 0.61 -17.21
CA HIS A 28 1.55 0.65 -17.55
C HIS A 28 2.45 0.47 -16.32
N ASP A 29 1.93 0.79 -15.14
CA ASP A 29 2.67 0.71 -13.89
C ASP A 29 1.78 0.43 -12.67
N VAL A 30 2.40 0.20 -11.51
CA VAL A 30 1.66 -0.13 -10.27
C VAL A 30 0.74 1.00 -9.81
N ALA A 31 1.11 2.27 -10.03
CA ALA A 31 0.31 3.41 -9.55
C ALA A 31 -0.98 3.55 -10.38
N GLU A 32 -0.86 3.47 -11.70
CA GLU A 32 -1.99 3.46 -12.61
C GLU A 32 -2.88 2.25 -12.36
N PHE A 33 -2.29 1.06 -12.20
CA PHE A 33 -3.03 -0.15 -11.85
C PHE A 33 -3.84 0.00 -10.57
N ALA A 34 -3.23 0.53 -9.52
CA ALA A 34 -3.90 0.76 -8.24
C ALA A 34 -5.07 1.74 -8.38
N GLY A 35 -4.85 2.88 -9.05
CA GLY A 35 -5.88 3.90 -9.28
C GLY A 35 -7.06 3.35 -10.08
N ARG A 36 -6.79 2.71 -11.22
CA ARG A 36 -7.83 2.10 -12.07
C ARG A 36 -8.59 0.98 -11.36
N THR A 37 -7.91 0.19 -10.53
CA THR A 37 -8.56 -0.85 -9.73
C THR A 37 -9.53 -0.24 -8.72
N LEU A 38 -9.11 0.78 -7.96
CA LEU A 38 -9.99 1.46 -7.00
C LEU A 38 -11.22 2.10 -7.67
N GLU A 39 -11.01 2.76 -8.81
CA GLU A 39 -12.10 3.35 -9.59
C GLU A 39 -13.10 2.27 -10.06
N ALA A 40 -12.59 1.12 -10.53
CA ALA A 40 -13.42 0.01 -10.97
C ALA A 40 -14.17 -0.67 -9.81
N LEU A 41 -13.55 -0.81 -8.63
CA LEU A 41 -14.24 -1.27 -7.41
C LEU A 41 -15.43 -0.36 -7.07
N GLY A 42 -15.26 0.96 -7.20
CA GLY A 42 -16.32 1.93 -6.96
C GLY A 42 -17.44 1.93 -8.01
N SER A 43 -17.08 1.99 -9.28
CA SER A 43 -18.04 2.19 -10.38
C SER A 43 -18.68 0.90 -10.92
N VAL A 44 -17.99 -0.25 -10.84
CA VAL A 44 -18.51 -1.54 -11.30
C VAL A 44 -19.10 -2.37 -10.16
N LEU A 45 -18.39 -2.41 -9.02
CA LEU A 45 -18.80 -3.23 -7.86
C LEU A 45 -19.57 -2.42 -6.80
N GLY A 46 -19.48 -1.10 -6.79
CA GLY A 46 -20.20 -0.23 -5.87
C GLY A 46 -19.46 0.04 -4.54
N TYR A 47 -18.21 -0.40 -4.39
CA TYR A 47 -17.43 -0.21 -3.16
C TYR A 47 -16.75 1.17 -3.15
N ARG A 48 -17.25 2.09 -2.32
CA ARG A 48 -16.82 3.51 -2.34
C ARG A 48 -15.85 3.90 -1.22
N ASN A 49 -15.78 3.13 -0.15
CA ASN A 49 -14.81 3.33 0.92
C ASN A 49 -13.72 2.30 0.74
N THR A 50 -12.72 2.65 -0.05
CA THR A 50 -11.66 1.74 -0.45
C THR A 50 -10.29 2.34 -0.21
N THR A 51 -9.28 1.49 -0.05
CA THR A 51 -7.89 1.91 0.10
C THR A 51 -6.99 1.04 -0.74
N PHE A 52 -5.81 1.55 -1.06
CA PHE A 52 -4.70 0.78 -1.58
C PHE A 52 -3.44 1.18 -0.83
N PHE A 53 -2.77 0.18 -0.27
CA PHE A 53 -1.47 0.30 0.39
C PHE A 53 -0.47 -0.60 -0.33
N ALA A 54 0.75 -0.10 -0.54
CA ALA A 54 1.84 -0.88 -1.12
C ALA A 54 3.14 -0.73 -0.32
N GLY A 55 3.91 -1.82 -0.25
CA GLY A 55 5.19 -1.84 0.44
C GLY A 55 6.16 -2.89 -0.12
N PRO A 56 7.46 -2.79 0.19
CA PRO A 56 8.46 -3.77 -0.25
C PRO A 56 8.26 -5.15 0.41
N SER A 57 7.53 -5.21 1.52
CA SER A 57 7.17 -6.43 2.24
C SER A 57 5.74 -6.33 2.76
N TYR A 58 5.18 -7.45 3.20
CA TYR A 58 3.80 -7.46 3.69
C TYR A 58 3.64 -6.58 4.93
N GLY A 59 4.59 -6.64 5.88
CA GLY A 59 4.57 -5.72 7.02
C GLY A 59 4.80 -4.26 6.61
N GLY A 60 5.61 -4.03 5.57
CA GLY A 60 5.94 -2.69 5.10
C GLY A 60 4.79 -1.93 4.44
N LEU A 61 3.74 -2.61 3.95
CA LEU A 61 2.61 -1.92 3.30
C LEU A 61 1.83 -1.01 4.26
N PHE A 62 1.76 -1.34 5.55
CA PHE A 62 1.07 -0.51 6.54
C PHE A 62 1.80 0.80 6.83
N LEU A 63 3.07 0.89 6.40
CA LEU A 63 3.93 2.07 6.51
C LEU A 63 4.01 2.86 5.18
N ASP A 64 3.19 2.51 4.17
CA ASP A 64 3.12 3.24 2.90
C ASP A 64 2.93 4.74 3.17
N PRO A 65 3.84 5.62 2.71
CA PRO A 65 3.73 7.06 2.94
C PRO A 65 2.60 7.71 2.14
N SER A 66 2.15 7.11 1.03
CA SER A 66 1.21 7.70 0.08
C SER A 66 0.18 6.69 -0.48
N PRO A 67 -0.67 6.10 0.39
CA PRO A 67 -1.71 5.19 -0.03
C PRO A 67 -2.78 5.93 -0.84
N LEU A 68 -3.43 5.21 -1.74
CA LEU A 68 -4.61 5.71 -2.43
C LEU A 68 -5.84 5.42 -1.56
N LEU A 69 -6.71 6.40 -1.39
CA LEU A 69 -7.84 6.33 -0.45
C LEU A 69 -9.08 6.90 -1.11
N GLU A 70 -10.23 6.24 -0.93
CA GLU A 70 -11.52 6.72 -1.40
C GLU A 70 -12.54 6.81 -0.27
N GLY A 71 -13.54 7.69 -0.46
CA GLY A 71 -14.62 7.88 0.50
C GLY A 71 -14.15 8.38 1.86
N THR A 72 -14.72 7.81 2.92
CA THR A 72 -14.45 8.24 4.31
C THR A 72 -13.00 8.01 4.74
N GLN A 73 -12.30 7.08 4.10
CA GLN A 73 -10.94 6.68 4.47
C GLN A 73 -9.92 7.83 4.35
N ARG A 74 -10.17 8.78 3.44
CA ARG A 74 -9.36 10.01 3.29
C ARG A 74 -9.30 10.85 4.57
N ARG A 75 -10.37 10.83 5.38
CA ARG A 75 -10.45 11.58 6.64
C ARG A 75 -9.84 10.81 7.81
N LEU A 76 -9.95 9.48 7.79
CA LEU A 76 -9.54 8.60 8.89
C LEU A 76 -8.05 8.25 8.88
N ILE A 77 -7.38 8.33 7.72
CA ILE A 77 -6.00 7.88 7.55
C ILE A 77 -5.01 8.52 8.54
N ARG A 78 -5.21 9.80 8.89
CA ARG A 78 -4.30 10.51 9.79
C ARG A 78 -4.32 9.88 11.19
N GLU A 79 -5.51 9.66 11.74
CA GLU A 79 -5.66 9.03 13.05
C GLU A 79 -5.25 7.56 13.00
N TYR A 80 -5.66 6.84 11.95
CA TYR A 80 -5.26 5.45 11.73
C TYR A 80 -3.75 5.26 11.81
N ARG A 81 -2.96 6.07 11.11
CA ARG A 81 -1.48 5.99 11.15
C ARG A 81 -0.87 6.35 12.50
N GLN A 82 -1.54 7.19 13.27
CA GLN A 82 -1.02 7.63 14.57
C GLN A 82 -1.27 6.61 15.67
N ARG A 83 -2.33 5.80 15.55
CA ARG A 83 -2.84 5.00 16.67
C ARG A 83 -3.14 3.54 16.34
N TRP A 84 -3.43 3.21 15.08
CA TRP A 84 -4.15 1.97 14.75
C TRP A 84 -3.45 1.06 13.74
N ASP A 85 -2.43 1.53 13.01
CA ASP A 85 -1.69 0.73 12.02
C ASP A 85 -1.16 -0.60 12.57
N ARG A 86 -0.63 -0.61 13.80
CA ARG A 86 -0.15 -1.82 14.50
C ARG A 86 -1.26 -2.73 15.03
N HIS A 87 -2.47 -2.20 15.13
CA HIS A 87 -3.65 -2.89 15.66
C HIS A 87 -4.53 -3.45 14.54
N ASP A 88 -4.19 -3.17 13.27
CA ASP A 88 -4.93 -3.60 12.09
C ASP A 88 -5.08 -5.13 12.05
N VAL A 89 -6.32 -5.58 11.81
CA VAL A 89 -6.66 -7.00 11.75
C VAL A 89 -5.89 -7.76 10.67
N PHE A 90 -5.54 -7.09 9.57
CA PHE A 90 -4.82 -7.67 8.44
C PHE A 90 -3.30 -7.61 8.62
N ALA A 91 -2.79 -6.84 9.59
CA ALA A 91 -1.37 -6.87 9.98
C ALA A 91 -1.02 -8.13 10.80
N ARG A 92 -2.03 -8.86 11.28
CA ARG A 92 -1.84 -10.06 12.10
C ARG A 92 -1.38 -11.26 11.26
N PRO A 93 -0.43 -12.09 11.74
CA PRO A 93 0.12 -13.21 10.97
C PRO A 93 -0.92 -14.18 10.41
N ALA A 94 -1.96 -14.52 11.17
CA ALA A 94 -3.01 -15.43 10.73
C ALA A 94 -3.84 -14.85 9.56
N ALA A 95 -4.15 -13.55 9.61
CA ALA A 95 -4.86 -12.87 8.54
C ALA A 95 -3.98 -12.75 7.28
N ALA A 96 -2.71 -12.39 7.46
CA ALA A 96 -1.71 -12.33 6.38
C ALA A 96 -1.56 -13.69 5.66
N ALA A 97 -1.36 -14.77 6.42
CA ALA A 97 -1.26 -16.13 5.86
C ALA A 97 -2.52 -16.53 5.08
N ARG A 98 -3.70 -16.15 5.57
CA ARG A 98 -4.97 -16.40 4.87
C ARG A 98 -5.06 -15.60 3.58
N LEU A 99 -4.72 -14.31 3.61
CA LEU A 99 -4.72 -13.43 2.42
C LEU A 99 -3.77 -13.94 1.33
N HIS A 100 -2.55 -14.36 1.69
CA HIS A 100 -1.61 -14.97 0.75
C HIS A 100 -2.18 -16.24 0.08
N ARG A 101 -3.00 -17.02 0.79
CA ARG A 101 -3.57 -18.27 0.27
C ARG A 101 -4.79 -18.06 -0.62
N VAL A 102 -5.68 -17.13 -0.27
CA VAL A 102 -7.00 -16.99 -0.93
C VAL A 102 -7.24 -15.66 -1.63
N SER A 103 -6.25 -14.77 -1.63
CA SER A 103 -6.29 -13.41 -2.19
C SER A 103 -7.26 -12.45 -1.54
N ALA A 104 -8.42 -12.87 -1.00
CA ALA A 104 -9.34 -11.97 -0.31
C ALA A 104 -9.94 -12.56 0.97
N VAL A 105 -10.03 -11.72 1.99
CA VAL A 105 -10.55 -12.04 3.34
C VAL A 105 -11.44 -10.90 3.79
N SER A 106 -12.64 -11.24 4.29
CA SER A 106 -13.53 -10.33 5.00
C SER A 106 -13.53 -10.67 6.49
N VAL A 107 -13.50 -9.63 7.32
CA VAL A 107 -13.53 -9.67 8.78
C VAL A 107 -14.68 -8.79 9.23
N ASP A 108 -15.47 -9.31 10.17
CA ASP A 108 -16.46 -8.55 10.90
C ASP A 108 -15.79 -7.92 12.12
N ALA A 109 -15.79 -6.59 12.19
CA ALA A 109 -15.14 -5.84 13.27
C ALA A 109 -15.79 -6.14 14.62
N GLY A 110 -17.07 -6.50 14.63
CA GLY A 110 -17.81 -6.85 15.84
C GLY A 110 -17.52 -8.26 16.34
N ASP A 111 -16.87 -9.12 15.55
CA ASP A 111 -16.54 -10.48 15.96
C ASP A 111 -15.54 -10.46 17.14
N PRO A 112 -15.90 -11.00 18.32
CA PRO A 112 -14.98 -11.08 19.46
C PRO A 112 -13.72 -11.90 19.18
N ALA A 113 -13.77 -12.80 18.19
CA ALA A 113 -12.63 -13.59 17.73
C ALA A 113 -11.76 -12.85 16.71
N ALA A 114 -12.19 -11.68 16.21
CA ALA A 114 -11.35 -10.84 15.37
C ALA A 114 -10.11 -10.40 16.18
N PRO A 115 -8.89 -10.45 15.60
CA PRO A 115 -7.66 -10.13 16.30
C PRO A 115 -7.42 -8.61 16.39
N ALA A 116 -8.48 -7.87 16.76
CA ALA A 116 -8.50 -6.44 16.99
C ALA A 116 -8.72 -6.15 18.48
N ASP A 117 -7.88 -5.27 19.02
CA ASP A 117 -8.05 -4.80 20.39
C ASP A 117 -9.38 -4.05 20.52
N ARG A 118 -10.02 -4.13 21.69
CA ARG A 118 -11.34 -3.53 21.94
C ARG A 118 -11.39 -2.06 21.52
N ALA A 119 -10.37 -1.28 21.87
CA ALA A 119 -10.30 0.14 21.52
C ALA A 119 -10.29 0.39 20.00
N TYR A 120 -9.64 -0.48 19.22
CA TYR A 120 -9.64 -0.37 17.76
C TYR A 120 -11.01 -0.72 17.19
N ARG A 121 -11.68 -1.74 17.73
CA ARG A 121 -13.07 -2.10 17.35
C ARG A 121 -14.05 -0.98 17.66
N ASP A 122 -13.95 -0.38 18.84
CA ASP A 122 -14.81 0.74 19.24
C ASP A 122 -14.58 1.96 18.33
N TRP A 123 -13.32 2.25 17.98
CA TRP A 123 -12.99 3.30 17.00
C TRP A 123 -13.56 3.01 15.62
N LEU A 124 -13.44 1.78 15.11
CA LEU A 124 -14.02 1.36 13.84
C LEU A 124 -15.55 1.53 13.84
N GLY A 125 -16.21 1.04 14.90
CA GLY A 125 -17.66 1.15 15.08
C GLY A 125 -18.15 2.59 15.16
N GLY A 126 -17.43 3.47 15.86
CA GLY A 126 -17.72 4.90 15.92
C GLY A 126 -17.67 5.61 14.56
N HIS A 127 -17.02 5.01 13.57
CA HIS A 127 -16.94 5.51 12.19
C HIS A 127 -17.80 4.70 11.20
N GLY A 128 -18.69 3.82 11.70
CA GLY A 128 -19.56 2.99 10.87
C GLY A 128 -18.83 1.89 10.08
N ILE A 129 -17.63 1.50 10.53
CA ILE A 129 -16.84 0.43 9.92
C ILE A 129 -17.04 -0.84 10.74
N GLU A 130 -17.98 -1.66 10.31
CA GLU A 130 -18.29 -2.95 10.94
C GLU A 130 -17.79 -4.13 10.11
N SER A 131 -17.48 -3.91 8.83
CA SER A 131 -16.92 -4.91 7.92
C SER A 131 -15.65 -4.36 7.27
N LEU A 132 -14.58 -5.14 7.34
CA LEU A 132 -13.31 -4.87 6.69
C LEU A 132 -13.02 -6.02 5.74
N THR A 133 -12.82 -5.72 4.47
CA THR A 133 -12.40 -6.71 3.47
C THR A 133 -11.09 -6.28 2.84
N ALA A 134 -10.14 -7.20 2.76
CA ALA A 134 -8.86 -6.98 2.12
C ALA A 134 -8.70 -7.90 0.91
N ILE A 135 -8.09 -7.38 -0.16
CA ILE A 135 -7.64 -8.11 -1.33
C ILE A 135 -6.12 -7.94 -1.44
N HIS A 136 -5.39 -9.03 -1.36
CA HIS A 136 -3.94 -9.08 -1.49
C HIS A 136 -3.51 -9.36 -2.92
N VAL A 137 -2.53 -8.57 -3.37
CA VAL A 137 -1.82 -8.73 -4.65
C VAL A 137 -0.33 -8.46 -4.45
N ALA A 138 0.50 -8.94 -5.38
CA ALA A 138 1.96 -8.75 -5.34
C ALA A 138 2.48 -8.07 -6.62
N PRO A 139 2.22 -6.76 -6.79
CA PRO A 139 2.51 -6.05 -8.03
C PRO A 139 4.01 -5.74 -8.15
N GLY A 140 4.63 -6.05 -9.29
CA GLY A 140 6.05 -5.75 -9.54
C GLY A 140 7.02 -6.25 -8.45
N GLY A 141 6.73 -7.42 -7.85
CA GLY A 141 7.51 -7.99 -6.74
C GLY A 141 7.29 -7.34 -5.36
N LYS A 142 6.47 -6.30 -5.27
CA LYS A 142 6.06 -5.66 -4.01
C LYS A 142 4.85 -6.38 -3.39
N GLN A 143 4.44 -5.98 -2.19
CA GLN A 143 3.23 -6.44 -1.52
C GLN A 143 2.22 -5.30 -1.48
N ALA A 144 0.96 -5.58 -1.79
CA ALA A 144 -0.09 -4.58 -1.72
C ALA A 144 -1.43 -5.15 -1.24
N LEU A 145 -2.22 -4.28 -0.62
CA LEU A 145 -3.58 -4.56 -0.15
C LEU A 145 -4.55 -3.52 -0.69
N PHE A 146 -5.63 -3.99 -1.30
CA PHE A 146 -6.84 -3.21 -1.47
C PHE A 146 -7.77 -3.43 -0.27
N GLY A 147 -8.18 -2.37 0.42
CA GLY A 147 -9.17 -2.42 1.49
C GLY A 147 -10.56 -2.00 1.00
N ILE A 148 -11.61 -2.61 1.54
CA ILE A 148 -13.02 -2.24 1.37
C ILE A 148 -13.64 -2.18 2.77
N PHE A 149 -14.32 -1.06 3.08
CA PHE A 149 -14.85 -0.78 4.41
C PHE A 149 -16.32 -0.38 4.36
N GLY A 150 -17.08 -0.75 5.38
CA GLY A 150 -18.46 -0.31 5.50
C GLY A 150 -19.22 -1.00 6.63
N PRO A 151 -20.56 -0.88 6.65
CA PRO A 151 -21.39 -1.56 7.64
C PRO A 151 -21.33 -3.09 7.47
N ARG A 152 -21.85 -3.81 8.46
CA ARG A 152 -21.95 -5.27 8.40
C ARG A 152 -22.67 -5.71 7.13
N GLY A 153 -22.12 -6.73 6.46
CA GLY A 153 -22.67 -7.24 5.20
C GLY A 153 -22.24 -6.48 3.93
N THR A 154 -21.36 -5.47 4.04
CA THR A 154 -20.79 -4.76 2.86
C THR A 154 -20.25 -5.73 1.82
N VAL A 155 -19.57 -6.80 2.25
CA VAL A 155 -19.14 -7.89 1.38
C VAL A 155 -19.75 -9.20 1.89
N GLY A 156 -20.80 -9.67 1.22
CA GLY A 156 -21.42 -10.95 1.51
C GLY A 156 -20.57 -12.16 1.07
N PRO A 157 -20.95 -13.40 1.44
CA PRO A 157 -20.17 -14.60 1.11
C PRO A 157 -19.96 -14.83 -0.39
N VAL A 158 -20.98 -14.51 -1.21
CA VAL A 158 -20.89 -14.65 -2.66
C VAL A 158 -19.98 -13.59 -3.26
N ASP A 159 -20.10 -12.34 -2.83
CA ASP A 159 -19.23 -11.27 -3.32
C ASP A 159 -17.79 -11.45 -2.83
N LEU A 160 -17.57 -12.05 -1.67
CA LEU A 160 -16.23 -12.46 -1.25
C LEU A 160 -15.64 -13.50 -2.21
N ALA A 161 -16.43 -14.44 -2.72
CA ALA A 161 -15.97 -15.38 -3.75
C ALA A 161 -15.61 -14.65 -5.06
N VAL A 162 -16.40 -13.65 -5.46
CA VAL A 162 -16.09 -12.73 -6.58
C VAL A 162 -14.75 -12.03 -6.34
N LEU A 163 -14.54 -11.43 -5.17
CA LEU A 163 -13.32 -10.70 -4.84
C LEU A 163 -12.08 -11.62 -4.75
N ARG A 164 -12.24 -12.88 -4.32
CA ARG A 164 -11.15 -13.87 -4.38
C ARG A 164 -10.76 -14.21 -5.81
N LEU A 165 -11.75 -14.38 -6.70
CA LEU A 165 -11.48 -14.59 -8.12
C LEU A 165 -10.78 -13.37 -8.72
N LEU A 166 -11.35 -12.19 -8.50
CA LEU A 166 -10.79 -10.92 -8.97
C LEU A 166 -9.36 -10.73 -8.47
N GLY A 167 -9.09 -10.92 -7.17
CA GLY A 167 -7.76 -10.77 -6.58
C GLY A 167 -6.70 -11.67 -7.21
N ARG A 168 -7.04 -12.93 -7.55
CA ARG A 168 -6.11 -13.82 -8.28
C ARG A 168 -5.77 -13.29 -9.67
N GLN A 169 -6.76 -12.80 -10.40
CA GLN A 169 -6.56 -12.26 -11.75
C GLN A 169 -5.80 -10.93 -11.73
N LEU A 170 -6.15 -10.03 -10.80
CA LEU A 170 -5.41 -8.80 -10.52
C LEU A 170 -3.94 -9.09 -10.20
N GLY A 171 -3.67 -10.11 -9.37
CA GLY A 171 -2.32 -10.53 -9.04
C GLY A 171 -1.52 -11.07 -10.23
N ALA A 172 -2.19 -11.71 -11.20
CA ALA A 172 -1.55 -12.16 -12.44
C ALA A 172 -1.20 -10.99 -13.36
N ILE A 173 -2.12 -10.04 -13.55
CA ILE A 173 -1.90 -8.82 -14.34
C ILE A 173 -0.76 -7.99 -13.74
N ALA A 174 -0.82 -7.76 -12.43
CA ALA A 174 0.08 -6.81 -11.79
C ALA A 174 1.51 -7.32 -11.58
N ARG A 175 1.75 -8.63 -11.69
CA ARG A 175 3.05 -9.26 -11.42
C ARG A 175 4.17 -8.67 -12.27
N HIS A 176 3.86 -8.33 -13.52
CA HIS A 176 4.83 -7.82 -14.49
C HIS A 176 4.87 -6.30 -14.58
N LEU A 177 4.02 -5.61 -13.82
CA LEU A 177 4.01 -4.15 -13.85
C LEU A 177 5.27 -3.60 -13.19
N PRO A 178 5.96 -2.64 -13.83
CA PRO A 178 7.03 -1.93 -13.17
C PRO A 178 6.48 -1.21 -11.96
N ALA A 179 7.21 -1.30 -10.83
CA ALA A 179 7.00 -0.38 -9.74
C ALA A 179 7.01 1.04 -10.31
N SER A 180 5.96 1.83 -10.01
CA SER A 180 5.64 3.06 -10.74
C SER A 180 6.85 3.86 -11.18
N ALA A 181 6.86 4.31 -12.43
CA ALA A 181 7.86 5.27 -12.90
C ALA A 181 7.81 6.57 -12.07
N ALA A 182 6.69 6.86 -11.39
CA ALA A 182 6.58 7.96 -10.43
C ALA A 182 7.24 7.65 -9.07
N GLY A 183 7.61 6.40 -8.81
CA GLY A 183 8.55 5.97 -7.76
C GLY A 183 10.02 6.03 -8.22
N GLN A 184 10.26 6.26 -9.52
CA GLN A 184 11.44 6.98 -10.00
C GLN A 184 11.17 8.49 -9.93
N ALA A 185 10.69 8.98 -8.78
CA ALA A 185 11.34 10.15 -8.22
C ALA A 185 12.80 9.74 -7.95
N GLY A 186 13.58 9.60 -9.04
CA GLY A 186 14.99 9.85 -9.01
C GLY A 186 15.11 11.12 -8.21
N VAL A 187 15.94 11.02 -7.17
CA VAL A 187 16.41 12.12 -6.33
C VAL A 187 16.18 13.43 -7.07
N PRO A 188 15.23 14.29 -6.62
CA PRO A 188 14.72 15.41 -7.42
C PRO A 188 15.90 16.08 -8.07
N ARG A 189 15.97 16.10 -9.42
CA ARG A 189 17.21 16.35 -10.21
C ARG A 189 18.19 17.19 -9.42
N LEU A 190 19.04 16.51 -8.65
CA LEU A 190 19.89 17.22 -7.70
C LEU A 190 20.81 18.08 -8.55
N SER A 191 21.10 19.30 -8.08
CA SER A 191 22.19 20.04 -8.72
C SER A 191 23.44 19.16 -8.71
N PRO A 192 24.34 19.25 -9.71
CA PRO A 192 25.51 18.36 -9.79
C PRO A 192 26.30 18.28 -8.47
N ARG A 193 26.37 19.42 -7.75
CA ARG A 193 27.00 19.51 -6.42
C ARG A 193 26.23 18.80 -5.32
N LEU A 194 24.90 18.87 -5.34
CA LEU A 194 24.06 18.21 -4.36
C LEU A 194 24.02 16.68 -4.60
N ALA A 195 24.11 16.24 -5.86
CA ALA A 195 24.28 14.84 -6.23
C ALA A 195 25.62 14.28 -5.73
N GLU A 196 26.72 14.98 -5.98
CA GLU A 196 28.06 14.65 -5.47
C GLU A 196 28.05 14.50 -3.93
N ALA A 197 27.41 15.45 -3.22
CA ALA A 197 27.25 15.36 -1.76
C ALA A 197 26.42 14.14 -1.34
N ALA A 198 25.33 13.83 -2.05
CA ALA A 198 24.45 12.70 -1.75
C ALA A 198 25.20 11.36 -1.81
N GLU A 199 26.07 11.17 -2.81
CA GLU A 199 26.84 9.94 -2.97
C GLU A 199 27.85 9.71 -1.84
N LEU A 200 28.59 10.76 -1.49
CA LEU A 200 29.55 10.72 -0.40
C LEU A 200 28.86 10.51 0.96
N VAL A 201 27.68 11.13 1.13
CA VAL A 201 26.87 11.01 2.35
C VAL A 201 26.29 9.61 2.51
N ALA A 202 25.75 9.04 1.43
CA ALA A 202 25.19 7.68 1.39
C ALA A 202 26.25 6.60 1.61
N SER A 203 27.52 6.89 1.30
CA SER A 203 28.67 6.02 1.57
C SER A 203 29.12 6.02 3.04
N GLY A 204 28.40 6.74 3.92
CA GLY A 204 28.69 6.76 5.36
C GLY A 204 29.82 7.70 5.79
N LEU A 205 30.35 8.55 4.89
CA LEU A 205 31.48 9.44 5.18
C LEU A 205 31.09 10.59 6.12
N THR A 206 31.93 10.95 7.08
CA THR A 206 31.65 12.08 7.98
C THR A 206 31.61 13.41 7.22
N ASN A 207 30.92 14.43 7.76
CA ASN A 207 30.84 15.74 7.09
C ASN A 207 32.23 16.35 6.85
N ALA A 208 33.19 16.11 7.74
CA ALA A 208 34.59 16.51 7.57
C ALA A 208 35.27 15.86 6.37
N VAL A 209 35.01 14.57 6.12
CA VAL A 209 35.56 13.85 4.96
C VAL A 209 34.89 14.35 3.68
N VAL A 210 33.56 14.46 3.66
CA VAL A 210 32.79 14.99 2.52
C VAL A 210 33.26 16.41 2.15
N ALA A 211 33.47 17.26 3.15
CA ALA A 211 33.94 18.62 2.96
C ALA A 211 35.30 18.67 2.25
N ARG A 212 36.26 17.84 2.70
CA ARG A 212 37.56 17.71 2.05
C ARG A 212 37.46 17.18 0.61
N THR A 213 36.63 16.16 0.39
CA THR A 213 36.45 15.55 -0.93
C THR A 213 35.84 16.53 -1.94
N MET A 214 34.88 17.36 -1.52
CA MET A 214 34.20 18.31 -2.39
C MET A 214 34.87 19.70 -2.47
N GLY A 215 35.91 19.95 -1.66
CA GLY A 215 36.56 21.26 -1.56
C GLY A 215 35.68 22.35 -0.94
N VAL A 216 34.84 22.00 0.04
CA VAL A 216 33.93 22.93 0.74
C VAL A 216 34.12 22.88 2.26
N THR A 217 33.39 23.72 3.01
CA THR A 217 33.40 23.69 4.48
C THR A 217 32.41 22.66 5.05
N GLU A 218 32.64 22.19 6.28
CA GLU A 218 31.69 21.30 6.98
C GLU A 218 30.30 21.90 7.15
N ASP A 219 30.20 23.22 7.34
CA ASP A 219 28.92 23.94 7.41
C ASP A 219 28.15 23.85 6.09
N THR A 220 28.86 23.95 4.97
CA THR A 220 28.27 23.77 3.63
C THR A 220 27.73 22.36 3.46
N VAL A 221 28.47 21.34 3.93
CA VAL A 221 27.99 19.94 3.92
C VAL A 221 26.74 19.77 4.78
N LYS A 222 26.67 20.38 5.98
CA LYS A 222 25.46 20.34 6.82
C LYS A 222 24.25 20.91 6.08
N LYS A 223 24.42 22.04 5.37
CA LYS A 223 23.36 22.64 4.54
C LYS A 223 22.95 21.70 3.40
N TYR A 224 23.89 21.06 2.73
CA TYR A 224 23.61 20.04 1.72
C TYR A 224 22.84 18.86 2.29
N VAL A 225 23.22 18.34 3.47
CA VAL A 225 22.49 17.25 4.13
C VAL A 225 21.06 17.68 4.48
N SER A 226 20.86 18.85 5.09
CA SER A 226 19.51 19.35 5.40
C SER A 226 18.65 19.50 4.15
N ARG A 227 19.24 20.00 3.06
CA ARG A 227 18.55 20.15 1.78
C ARG A 227 18.22 18.80 1.14
N LEU A 228 19.16 17.86 1.17
CA LEU A 228 18.95 16.48 0.72
C LEU A 228 17.80 15.83 1.47
N LEU A 229 17.80 15.91 2.80
CA LEU A 229 16.73 15.34 3.63
C LEU A 229 15.35 15.92 3.28
N ALA A 230 15.28 17.24 3.08
CA ALA A 230 14.03 17.92 2.70
C ALA A 230 13.57 17.53 1.29
N GLU A 231 14.49 17.50 0.32
CA GLU A 231 14.21 17.19 -1.08
C GLU A 231 13.86 15.70 -1.30
N THR A 232 14.45 14.79 -0.52
CA THR A 232 14.14 13.36 -0.58
C THR A 232 13.03 12.92 0.37
N GLY A 233 12.48 13.83 1.19
CA GLY A 233 11.45 13.54 2.18
C GLY A 233 11.91 12.64 3.34
N THR A 234 13.22 12.47 3.52
CA THR A 234 13.80 11.60 4.56
C THR A 234 14.09 12.37 5.84
N ARG A 235 13.97 11.70 6.99
CA ARG A 235 14.12 12.32 8.32
C ARG A 235 15.46 12.05 8.97
N SER A 236 16.24 11.14 8.41
CA SER A 236 17.56 10.79 8.93
C SER A 236 18.54 10.47 7.81
N ARG A 237 19.83 10.62 8.13
CA ARG A 237 20.93 10.26 7.24
C ARG A 237 20.89 8.78 6.82
N THR A 238 20.50 7.88 7.72
CA THR A 238 20.35 6.46 7.43
C THR A 238 19.22 6.21 6.44
N GLU A 239 18.09 6.89 6.62
CA GLU A 239 16.95 6.81 5.71
C GLU A 239 17.32 7.36 4.32
N LEU A 240 18.03 8.48 4.26
CA LEU A 240 18.60 9.04 3.02
C LEU A 240 19.49 8.02 2.29
N ALA A 241 20.41 7.36 3.00
CA ALA A 241 21.29 6.35 2.41
C ALA A 241 20.50 5.17 1.82
N LEU A 242 19.47 4.68 2.53
CA LEU A 242 18.61 3.60 2.05
C LEU A 242 17.82 3.99 0.79
N VAL A 243 17.31 5.22 0.73
CA VAL A 243 16.60 5.74 -0.44
C VAL A 243 17.54 5.85 -1.65
N LEU A 244 18.75 6.39 -1.46
CA LEU A 244 19.72 6.56 -2.54
C LEU A 244 20.29 5.23 -3.06
N GLN A 245 20.48 4.24 -2.19
CA GLN A 245 20.95 2.91 -2.60
C GLN A 245 19.89 2.12 -3.38
N ARG A 246 18.60 2.31 -3.07
CA ARG A 246 17.49 1.66 -3.78
C ARG A 246 17.27 2.19 -5.21
N GLY A 247 17.71 3.42 -5.50
CA GLY A 247 17.67 4.00 -6.86
C GLY A 247 18.79 3.52 -7.78
N ARG A 248 19.71 2.67 -7.30
CA ARG A 248 20.86 2.13 -8.07
C ARG A 248 20.66 0.68 -8.55
N ALA A 249 19.56 0.02 -8.20
CA ALA A 249 19.27 -1.38 -8.52
C ALA A 249 18.29 -1.50 -9.70
#